data_AF-A0A8T0A3J7-F1
#
_entry.id   AF-A0A8T0A3J7-F1
#
_cell.length_a   1.000
_cell.length_b   1.000
_cell.length_c   1.000
_cell.angle_alpha   90.00
_cell.angle_beta   90.00
_cell.angle_gamma   90.00
#
_symmetry.space_group_name_H-M   'P 1'
#
loop_
_entity.id
_entity.type
_entity.pdbx_description
1 polymer ?
#
loop_
_entity_poly.entity_id
_entity_poly.type
_entity_poly.pdbx_seq_one_letter_code
_entity_poly.pdbx_strand_id
1 'polypeptide(L)'
;MMDSDLLSQVLNCIENLSPTKRYSFIGAVLLADDQTVKFFDYLKINKIEFNSNHLEYICRIALATKNPKVIEPIVDMPDFIKRSLPLLAMLYENLALIYGKTEQLERLEWLWHFILDRKRHRGRDIAHFRFALNRIAHFYRCANKRLPKELSATLSRLDNLTLIVKNKNKKG
;
A
#
# COMPACT_ATOMS: atom_id res chain seq x y z
N MET A 1 18.90 23.12 -10.48
CA MET A 1 18.12 24.20 -9.87
C MET A 1 16.68 24.03 -10.32
N MET A 2 15.75 23.81 -9.40
CA MET A 2 14.31 23.81 -9.73
C MET A 2 13.91 25.25 -10.06
N ASP A 3 13.15 25.43 -11.14
CA ASP A 3 12.71 26.75 -11.62
C ASP A 3 11.83 27.43 -10.54
N SER A 4 12.13 28.69 -10.22
CA SER A 4 11.48 29.43 -9.12
C SER A 4 9.97 29.58 -9.34
N ASP A 5 9.56 29.60 -10.60
CA ASP A 5 8.16 29.70 -11.01
C ASP A 5 7.41 28.37 -10.77
N LEU A 6 8.04 27.24 -11.09
CA LEU A 6 7.46 25.91 -10.86
C LEU A 6 7.23 25.62 -9.38
N LEU A 7 8.17 26.00 -8.51
CA LEU A 7 8.03 25.85 -7.06
C LEU A 7 6.86 26.69 -6.54
N SER A 8 6.71 27.91 -7.03
CA SER A 8 5.63 28.82 -6.63
C SER A 8 4.26 28.31 -7.09
N GLN A 9 4.18 27.76 -8.29
CA GLN A 9 2.96 27.13 -8.81
C GLN A 9 2.58 25.89 -7.99
N VAL A 10 3.54 25.04 -7.63
CA VAL A 10 3.29 23.86 -6.78
C VAL A 10 2.80 24.29 -5.39
N LEU A 11 3.42 25.31 -4.78
CA LEU A 11 2.99 25.82 -3.47
C LEU A 11 1.57 26.40 -3.52
N ASN A 12 1.24 27.19 -4.55
CA ASN A 12 -0.12 27.72 -4.75
C ASN A 12 -1.15 26.60 -4.98
N CYS A 13 -0.78 25.52 -5.68
CA CYS A 13 -1.65 24.36 -5.84
C CYS A 13 -1.94 23.67 -4.51
N ILE A 14 -0.98 23.65 -3.57
CA ILE A 14 -1.12 23.02 -2.25
C ILE A 14 -2.01 23.85 -1.31
N GLU A 15 -1.94 25.17 -1.38
CA GLU A 15 -2.72 26.07 -0.50
C GLU A 15 -4.23 25.96 -0.73
N ASN A 16 -4.65 25.69 -1.97
CA ASN A 16 -6.06 25.53 -2.35
C ASN A 16 -6.62 24.13 -2.07
N LEU A 17 -5.81 23.20 -1.54
CA LEU A 17 -6.26 21.85 -1.22
C LEU A 17 -7.06 21.82 0.08
N SER A 18 -8.02 20.90 0.17
CA SER A 18 -8.64 20.57 1.45
C SER A 18 -7.56 20.14 2.46
N PRO A 19 -7.77 20.35 3.77
CA PRO A 19 -6.78 20.03 4.79
C PRO A 19 -6.20 18.61 4.65
N THR A 20 -7.06 17.60 4.49
CA THR A 20 -6.63 16.20 4.28
C THR A 20 -5.67 16.05 3.11
N LYS A 21 -5.99 16.64 1.96
CA LYS A 21 -5.15 16.55 0.75
C LYS A 21 -3.82 17.28 0.94
N ARG A 22 -3.84 18.45 1.59
CA ARG A 22 -2.63 19.22 1.91
C ARG A 22 -1.68 18.45 2.82
N TYR A 23 -2.17 17.95 3.96
CA TYR A 23 -1.34 17.17 4.90
C TYR A 23 -0.83 15.86 4.29
N SER A 24 -1.64 15.23 3.45
CA SER A 24 -1.25 14.01 2.73
C SER A 24 -0.18 14.29 1.67
N PHE A 25 -0.26 15.41 0.96
CA PHE A 25 0.76 15.80 -0.02
C PHE A 25 2.10 16.10 0.66
N ILE A 26 2.09 16.91 1.72
CA ILE A 26 3.29 17.19 2.52
C ILE A 26 3.85 15.90 3.10
N GLY A 27 3.00 15.03 3.63
CA GLY A 27 3.39 13.72 4.11
C GLY A 27 4.07 12.87 3.05
N ALA A 28 3.50 12.80 1.84
CA ALA A 28 4.10 12.06 0.74
C ALA A 28 5.48 12.59 0.35
N VAL A 29 5.68 13.91 0.35
CA VAL A 29 6.99 14.53 0.09
C VAL A 29 8.01 14.15 1.17
N LEU A 30 7.63 14.29 2.44
CA LEU A 30 8.52 13.96 3.57
C LEU A 30 8.85 12.46 3.60
N LEU A 31 7.88 11.59 3.33
CA LEU A 31 8.08 10.14 3.27
C LEU A 31 8.99 9.73 2.10
N ALA A 32 8.85 10.35 0.94
CA ALA A 32 9.73 10.11 -0.21
C ALA A 32 11.20 10.45 0.07
N ASP A 33 11.44 11.40 0.97
CA ASP A 33 12.78 11.85 1.40
C ASP A 33 13.25 11.17 2.71
N ASP A 34 12.65 10.02 3.06
CA ASP A 34 12.99 9.25 4.26
C ASP A 34 12.80 10.04 5.59
N GLN A 35 12.04 11.14 5.56
CA GLN A 35 11.76 12.02 6.70
C GLN A 35 10.49 11.63 7.47
N THR A 36 10.32 10.33 7.73
CA THR A 36 9.11 9.79 8.39
C THR A 36 8.81 10.46 9.73
N VAL A 37 9.82 10.65 10.59
CA VAL A 37 9.63 11.28 11.91
C VAL A 37 9.08 12.70 11.78
N LYS A 38 9.67 13.50 10.87
CA LYS A 38 9.23 14.89 10.62
C LYS A 38 7.80 14.95 10.11
N PHE A 39 7.34 13.97 9.32
CA PHE A 39 5.94 13.92 8.90
C PHE A 39 4.99 13.79 10.10
N PHE A 40 5.26 12.86 11.03
CA PHE A 40 4.38 12.71 12.20
C PHE A 40 4.49 13.88 13.18
N ASP A 41 5.68 14.46 13.34
CA ASP A 41 5.83 15.70 14.10
C ASP A 41 5.02 16.84 13.48
N TYR A 42 5.04 16.97 12.15
CA TYR A 42 4.25 17.97 11.43
C TYR A 42 2.74 17.78 11.65
N LEU A 43 2.23 16.55 11.59
CA LEU A 43 0.83 16.26 11.91
C LEU A 43 0.50 16.62 13.36
N LYS A 44 1.38 16.25 14.31
CA LYS A 44 1.20 16.51 15.74
C LYS A 44 1.17 18.00 16.06
N ILE A 45 2.10 18.79 15.52
CA ILE A 45 2.18 20.25 15.70
C ILE A 45 0.89 20.92 15.21
N ASN A 46 0.36 20.45 14.08
CA ASN A 46 -0.86 20.98 13.49
C ASN A 46 -2.15 20.35 14.05
N LYS A 47 -2.06 19.51 15.09
CA LYS A 47 -3.20 18.82 15.73
C LYS A 47 -4.04 18.00 14.74
N ILE A 48 -3.40 17.35 13.78
CA ILE A 48 -4.05 16.53 12.76
C ILE A 48 -3.90 15.05 13.13
N GLU A 49 -5.03 14.36 13.21
CA GLU A 49 -5.05 12.90 13.37
C GLU A 49 -4.83 12.21 12.03
N PHE A 50 -3.81 11.34 11.96
CA PHE A 50 -3.58 10.52 10.78
C PHE A 50 -4.64 9.42 10.69
N ASN A 51 -5.34 9.35 9.55
CA ASN A 51 -6.47 8.44 9.37
C ASN A 51 -6.50 7.83 7.95
N SER A 52 -7.51 7.02 7.66
CA SER A 52 -7.65 6.31 6.37
C SER A 52 -7.70 7.23 5.17
N ASN A 53 -8.32 8.42 5.28
CA ASN A 53 -8.44 9.36 4.17
C ASN A 53 -7.07 9.96 3.80
N HIS A 54 -6.24 10.22 4.82
CA HIS A 54 -4.86 10.65 4.57
C HIS A 54 -4.07 9.56 3.87
N LEU A 55 -4.17 8.32 4.38
CA LEU A 55 -3.47 7.18 3.82
C LEU A 55 -3.88 6.89 2.37
N GLU A 56 -5.18 6.96 2.05
CA GLU A 56 -5.67 6.76 0.69
C GLU A 56 -5.07 7.79 -0.28
N TYR A 57 -5.00 9.06 0.13
CA TYR A 57 -4.43 10.10 -0.71
C TYR A 57 -2.92 9.92 -0.89
N ILE A 58 -2.19 9.55 0.17
CA ILE A 58 -0.76 9.21 0.10
C ILE A 58 -0.53 8.04 -0.87
N CYS A 59 -1.35 6.98 -0.81
CA CYS A 59 -1.28 5.87 -1.76
C CYS A 59 -1.50 6.32 -3.20
N ARG A 60 -2.45 7.23 -3.46
CA ARG A 60 -2.66 7.80 -4.80
C ARG A 60 -1.43 8.54 -5.31
N ILE A 61 -0.77 9.33 -4.46
CA ILE A 61 0.49 10.02 -4.81
C ILE A 61 1.60 9.01 -5.10
N ALA A 62 1.77 7.99 -4.25
CA ALA A 62 2.76 6.94 -4.44
C ALA A 62 2.57 6.20 -5.78
N LEU A 63 1.32 5.88 -6.13
CA LEU A 63 0.99 5.27 -7.42
C LEU A 63 1.28 6.18 -8.61
N ALA A 64 0.89 7.46 -8.52
CA ALA A 64 1.07 8.43 -9.59
C ALA A 64 2.57 8.69 -9.85
N THR A 65 3.37 8.76 -8.79
CA THR A 65 4.82 8.96 -8.86
C THR A 65 5.60 7.67 -9.07
N LYS A 66 4.94 6.50 -8.98
CA LYS A 66 5.57 5.17 -8.95
C LYS A 66 6.69 5.06 -7.92
N ASN A 67 6.57 5.79 -6.81
CA ASN A 67 7.61 5.85 -5.77
C ASN A 67 7.19 5.03 -4.54
N PRO A 68 7.78 3.84 -4.31
CA PRO A 68 7.41 2.99 -3.18
C PRO A 68 7.82 3.60 -1.83
N LYS A 69 8.86 4.45 -1.79
CA LYS A 69 9.34 5.11 -0.55
C LYS A 69 8.27 5.95 0.14
N VAL A 70 7.28 6.41 -0.62
CA VAL A 70 6.15 7.18 -0.07
C VAL A 70 5.29 6.33 0.88
N ILE A 71 5.22 5.01 0.69
CA ILE A 71 4.33 4.13 1.47
C ILE A 71 5.06 3.03 2.25
N GLU A 72 6.29 2.65 1.86
CA GLU A 72 7.10 1.67 2.59
C GLU A 72 7.23 2.00 4.09
N PRO A 73 7.58 3.23 4.51
CA PRO A 73 7.75 3.54 5.94
C PRO A 73 6.46 3.41 6.75
N ILE A 74 5.30 3.57 6.09
CA ILE A 74 3.98 3.49 6.74
C ILE A 74 3.64 2.04 7.10
N VAL A 75 4.08 1.06 6.31
CA VAL A 75 3.86 -0.37 6.56
C VAL A 75 4.44 -0.82 7.91
N ASP A 76 5.55 -0.22 8.30
CA ASP A 76 6.29 -0.60 9.51
C ASP A 76 5.74 0.04 10.79
N MET A 77 4.82 1.01 10.66
CA MET A 77 4.25 1.74 11.80
C MET A 77 3.48 0.82 12.74
N PRO A 78 3.90 0.72 14.02
CA PRO A 78 3.36 -0.29 14.93
C PRO A 78 1.90 -0.09 15.31
N ASP A 79 1.42 1.15 15.47
CA ASP A 79 0.16 1.38 16.19
C ASP A 79 -1.06 1.61 15.31
N PHE A 80 -0.95 2.39 14.24
CA PHE A 80 -2.09 2.72 13.39
C PHE A 80 -2.42 1.61 12.37
N ILE A 81 -1.40 1.10 11.68
CA ILE A 81 -1.58 0.22 10.52
C ILE A 81 -1.67 -1.25 10.93
N LYS A 82 -0.86 -1.73 11.89
CA LYS A 82 -0.84 -3.16 12.26
C LYS A 82 -2.12 -3.65 12.95
N ARG A 83 -2.98 -2.72 13.39
CA ARG A 83 -4.29 -3.02 14.00
C ARG A 83 -5.42 -3.08 12.98
N SER A 84 -5.24 -2.55 11.77
CA SER A 84 -6.25 -2.53 10.71
C SER A 84 -5.82 -3.33 9.47
N LEU A 85 -6.30 -4.58 9.39
CA LEU A 85 -6.04 -5.46 8.26
C LEU A 85 -6.50 -4.88 6.91
N PRO A 86 -7.65 -4.19 6.79
CA PRO A 86 -8.04 -3.55 5.54
C PRO A 86 -7.05 -2.48 5.06
N LEU A 87 -6.55 -1.63 5.98
CA LEU A 87 -5.59 -0.58 5.61
C LEU A 87 -4.24 -1.18 5.23
N LEU A 88 -3.80 -2.21 5.94
CA LEU A 88 -2.58 -2.92 5.61
C LEU A 88 -2.69 -3.65 4.26
N ALA A 89 -3.84 -4.27 3.98
CA ALA A 89 -4.09 -4.90 2.68
C ALA A 89 -4.06 -3.88 1.53
N MET A 90 -4.67 -2.71 1.73
CA MET A 90 -4.59 -1.59 0.79
C MET A 90 -3.14 -1.16 0.54
N LEU A 91 -2.32 -1.01 1.58
CA LEU A 91 -0.90 -0.66 1.44
C LEU A 91 -0.13 -1.67 0.60
N TYR A 92 -0.26 -2.97 0.90
CA TYR A 92 0.41 -4.02 0.13
C TYR A 92 -0.10 -4.13 -1.30
N GLU A 93 -1.39 -3.89 -1.51
CA GLU A 93 -1.99 -3.85 -2.83
C GLU A 93 -1.41 -2.70 -3.68
N ASN A 94 -1.15 -1.55 -3.06
CA ASN A 94 -0.51 -0.40 -3.72
C ASN A 94 0.99 -0.65 -3.96
N LEU A 95 1.72 -1.22 -2.99
CA LEU A 95 3.12 -1.62 -3.18
C LEU A 95 3.27 -2.64 -4.32
N ALA A 96 2.38 -3.64 -4.39
CA ALA A 96 2.37 -4.61 -5.48
C ALA A 96 2.18 -3.95 -6.85
N LEU A 97 1.33 -2.92 -6.95
CA LEU A 97 1.20 -2.15 -8.19
C LEU A 97 2.46 -1.37 -8.53
N ILE A 98 3.06 -0.69 -7.56
CA ILE A 98 4.23 0.13 -7.79
C ILE A 98 5.38 -0.77 -8.26
N TYR A 99 5.74 -1.79 -7.48
CA TYR A 99 6.82 -2.72 -7.84
C TYR A 99 6.57 -3.43 -9.17
N GLY A 100 5.33 -3.82 -9.45
CA GLY A 100 4.99 -4.42 -10.74
C GLY A 100 5.14 -3.46 -11.92
N LYS A 101 4.68 -2.22 -11.78
CA LYS A 101 4.80 -1.17 -12.82
C LYS A 101 6.23 -0.65 -13.00
N THR A 102 7.10 -0.89 -12.03
CA THR A 102 8.53 -0.54 -12.08
C THR A 102 9.42 -1.77 -12.30
N GLU A 103 8.82 -2.93 -12.62
CA GLU A 103 9.52 -4.18 -12.94
C GLU A 103 10.45 -4.71 -11.81
N GLN A 104 10.16 -4.34 -10.57
CA GLN A 104 10.92 -4.75 -9.39
C GLN A 104 10.46 -6.13 -8.89
N LEU A 105 10.78 -7.18 -9.63
CA LEU A 105 10.37 -8.55 -9.29
C LEU A 105 10.89 -9.03 -7.93
N GLU A 106 12.12 -8.68 -7.55
CA GLU A 106 12.69 -9.02 -6.23
C GLU A 106 11.88 -8.40 -5.09
N ARG A 107 11.39 -7.16 -5.27
CA ARG A 107 10.52 -6.50 -4.29
C ARG A 107 9.13 -7.13 -4.24
N LEU A 108 8.60 -7.58 -5.37
CA LEU A 108 7.38 -8.39 -5.40
C LEU A 108 7.57 -9.73 -4.67
N GLU A 109 8.75 -10.35 -4.83
CA GLU A 109 9.12 -11.58 -4.13
C GLU A 109 9.14 -11.39 -2.61
N TRP A 110 9.90 -10.40 -2.15
CA TRP A 110 9.92 -9.99 -0.76
C TRP A 110 8.51 -9.72 -0.22
N LEU A 111 7.68 -9.00 -0.97
CA LEU A 111 6.34 -8.60 -0.54
C LEU A 111 5.42 -9.81 -0.32
N TRP A 112 5.40 -10.79 -1.23
CA TRP A 112 4.54 -11.97 -1.02
C TRP A 112 5.05 -12.84 0.12
N HIS A 113 6.37 -12.99 0.27
CA HIS A 113 6.94 -13.67 1.45
C HIS A 113 6.51 -12.99 2.74
N PHE A 114 6.62 -11.67 2.82
CA PHE A 114 6.22 -10.90 4.00
C PHE A 114 4.73 -11.05 4.33
N ILE A 115 3.85 -11.06 3.31
CA ILE A 115 2.42 -11.33 3.49
C ILE A 115 2.17 -12.74 4.03
N LEU A 116 2.88 -13.75 3.50
CA LEU A 116 2.72 -15.13 3.93
C LEU A 116 3.34 -15.43 5.30
N ASP A 117 4.41 -14.75 5.70
CA ASP A 117 4.99 -14.94 7.04
C ASP A 117 4.09 -14.36 8.13
N ARG A 118 3.43 -13.22 7.87
CA ARG A 118 2.40 -12.70 8.79
C ARG A 118 1.24 -13.67 9.01
N LYS A 119 0.92 -14.53 8.04
CA LYS A 119 -0.08 -15.61 8.17
C LYS A 119 0.30 -16.61 9.26
N ARG A 120 1.59 -16.92 9.41
CA ARG A 120 2.09 -17.90 10.40
C ARG A 120 1.86 -17.42 11.83
N HIS A 121 1.78 -16.11 12.05
CA HIS A 121 1.66 -15.51 13.39
C HIS A 121 0.23 -15.10 13.79
N ARG A 122 -0.71 -14.91 12.86
CA ARG A 122 -2.07 -14.42 13.17
C ARG A 122 -3.23 -15.25 12.65
N GLY A 123 -2.95 -16.37 11.97
CA GLY A 123 -3.89 -17.49 11.82
C GLY A 123 -5.36 -17.14 11.54
N ARG A 124 -5.68 -16.29 10.56
CA ARG A 124 -6.92 -16.33 9.73
C ARG A 124 -7.17 -15.16 8.75
N ASP A 125 -6.24 -14.22 8.55
CA ASP A 125 -6.52 -13.00 7.74
C ASP A 125 -5.92 -12.93 6.33
N ILE A 126 -5.46 -14.04 5.77
CA ILE A 126 -4.86 -14.06 4.42
C ILE A 126 -5.85 -13.63 3.32
N ALA A 127 -7.16 -13.72 3.59
CA ALA A 127 -8.21 -13.30 2.66
C ALA A 127 -8.20 -11.78 2.39
N HIS A 128 -7.84 -10.96 3.38
CA HIS A 128 -7.72 -9.51 3.19
C HIS A 128 -6.66 -9.15 2.16
N PHE A 129 -5.59 -9.95 2.07
CA PHE A 129 -4.48 -9.72 1.15
C PHE A 129 -4.68 -10.33 -0.24
N ARG A 130 -5.85 -10.90 -0.53
CA ARG A 130 -6.14 -11.55 -1.81
C ARG A 130 -5.83 -10.65 -3.01
N PHE A 131 -6.25 -9.38 -2.95
CA PHE A 131 -6.02 -8.45 -4.06
C PHE A 131 -4.53 -8.18 -4.28
N ALA A 132 -3.76 -7.97 -3.21
CA ALA A 132 -2.31 -7.84 -3.29
C ALA A 132 -1.65 -9.09 -3.91
N LEU A 133 -1.98 -10.29 -3.42
CA LEU A 133 -1.42 -11.55 -3.91
C LEU A 133 -1.79 -11.82 -5.39
N ASN A 134 -3.02 -11.51 -5.79
CA ASN A 134 -3.46 -11.62 -7.19
C ASN A 134 -2.69 -10.64 -8.10
N ARG A 135 -2.43 -9.41 -7.63
CA ARG A 135 -1.60 -8.46 -8.37
C ARG A 135 -0.17 -8.93 -8.53
N ILE A 136 0.43 -9.44 -7.47
CA ILE A 136 1.78 -10.03 -7.54
C ILE A 136 1.80 -11.15 -8.58
N ALA A 137 0.83 -12.07 -8.54
CA ALA A 137 0.75 -13.15 -9.52
C ALA A 137 0.55 -12.66 -10.97
N HIS A 138 -0.23 -11.58 -11.16
CA HIS A 138 -0.38 -10.94 -12.46
C HIS A 138 0.98 -10.44 -12.99
N PHE A 139 1.76 -9.73 -12.17
CA PHE A 139 3.07 -9.21 -12.60
C PHE A 139 4.10 -10.30 -12.88
N TYR A 140 4.09 -11.41 -12.15
CA TYR A 140 4.91 -12.58 -12.50
C TYR A 140 4.59 -13.10 -13.91
N ARG A 141 3.30 -13.18 -14.28
CA ARG A 141 2.86 -13.59 -15.62
C ARG A 141 3.28 -12.57 -16.67
N CYS A 142 3.10 -11.27 -16.41
CA CYS A 142 3.53 -10.21 -17.32
C CYS A 142 5.04 -10.26 -17.60
N ALA A 143 5.84 -10.63 -16.61
CA ALA A 143 7.28 -10.78 -16.76
C ALA A 143 7.71 -12.15 -17.36
N ASN A 144 6.77 -12.98 -17.81
CA ASN A 144 7.01 -14.35 -18.26
C ASN A 144 7.78 -15.21 -17.24
N LYS A 145 7.60 -14.94 -15.95
CA LYS A 145 8.20 -15.70 -14.85
C LYS A 145 7.23 -16.73 -14.32
N ARG A 146 7.78 -17.89 -13.92
CA ARG A 146 7.00 -18.93 -13.26
C ARG A 146 6.55 -18.43 -11.89
N LEU A 147 5.24 -18.54 -11.62
CA LEU A 147 4.71 -18.23 -10.30
C LEU A 147 5.26 -19.21 -9.25
N PRO A 148 5.74 -18.74 -8.08
CA PRO A 148 6.20 -19.60 -7.01
C PRO A 148 5.11 -20.58 -6.55
N LYS A 149 5.49 -21.84 -6.28
CA LYS A 149 4.54 -22.91 -5.91
C LYS A 149 3.72 -22.55 -4.67
N GLU A 150 4.35 -21.95 -3.67
CA GLU A 150 3.70 -21.55 -2.41
C GLU A 150 2.66 -20.44 -2.62
N LEU A 151 3.00 -19.45 -3.43
CA LEU A 151 2.09 -18.37 -3.82
C LEU A 151 0.90 -18.94 -4.60
N SER A 152 1.16 -19.81 -5.59
CA SER A 152 0.12 -20.50 -6.36
C SER A 152 -0.83 -21.30 -5.46
N ALA A 153 -0.28 -22.10 -4.55
CA ALA A 153 -1.07 -22.91 -3.61
C ALA A 153 -1.91 -22.04 -2.68
N THR A 154 -1.38 -20.88 -2.24
CA THR A 154 -2.13 -19.94 -1.41
C THR A 154 -3.30 -19.32 -2.16
N LEU A 155 -3.11 -18.92 -3.43
CA LEU A 155 -4.18 -18.38 -4.27
C LEU A 155 -5.29 -19.41 -4.51
N SER A 156 -4.95 -20.66 -4.86
CA SER A 156 -5.94 -21.72 -5.04
C SER A 156 -6.77 -21.97 -3.76
N ARG A 157 -6.13 -21.90 -2.57
CA ARG A 157 -6.86 -22.00 -1.29
C ARG A 157 -7.82 -20.83 -1.09
N LEU A 158 -7.43 -19.62 -1.47
CA LEU A 158 -8.28 -18.43 -1.38
C LEU A 158 -9.49 -18.50 -2.32
N ASP A 159 -9.31 -19.04 -3.53
CA ASP A 159 -10.40 -19.21 -4.49
C ASP A 159 -11.45 -20.19 -3.98
N ASN A 160 -11.00 -21.33 -3.42
CA ASN A 160 -11.87 -22.35 -2.83
C ASN A 160 -12.71 -21.81 -1.65
N LEU A 161 -12.13 -20.95 -0.81
CA LEU A 161 -12.87 -20.29 0.28
C LEU A 161 -14.04 -19.43 -0.24
N THR A 162 -13.87 -18.80 -1.40
CA THR A 162 -14.90 -17.94 -2.01
C THR A 162 -16.10 -18.74 -2.50
N LEU A 163 -15.85 -19.93 -3.06
CA LEU A 163 -16.89 -20.82 -3.57
C LEU A 163 -17.77 -21.37 -2.43
N ILE A 164 -17.17 -21.71 -1.30
CA ILE A 164 -17.89 -22.23 -0.13
C ILE A 164 -18.86 -21.18 0.46
N VAL A 165 -18.43 -19.91 0.56
CA VAL A 165 -19.29 -18.83 1.07
C VAL A 165 -20.48 -18.56 0.13
N LYS A 166 -20.25 -18.52 -1.18
CA LYS A 166 -21.32 -18.34 -2.18
C LYS A 166 -22.35 -19.46 -2.15
N ASN A 167 -21.93 -20.70 -1.89
CA ASN A 167 -22.84 -21.85 -1.81
C ASN A 167 -23.67 -21.90 -0.52
N LYS A 168 -23.19 -21.29 0.57
CA LYS A 168 -23.97 -21.15 1.82
C LYS A 168 -25.04 -20.07 1.70
N ASN A 169 -24.75 -18.94 1.06
CA ASN A 169 -25.70 -17.83 0.90
C ASN A 169 -26.80 -18.10 -0.15
N LYS A 170 -26.70 -19.17 -0.94
CA LYS A 170 -27.75 -19.61 -1.88
C LYS A 170 -28.73 -20.63 -1.29
N LYS A 171 -28.48 -21.10 -0.06
CA LYS A 171 -29.29 -22.12 0.64
C LYS A 171 -30.00 -21.58 1.89
N GLY A 172 -30.02 -20.26 2.07
CA GLY A 172 -30.71 -19.57 3.17
C GLY A 172 -31.83 -18.71 2.63
#